data_AF-A0A1K2BFS6-F1
#
_entry.id   AF-A0A1K2BFS6-F1
#
_cell.length_a   1.000
_cell.length_b   1.000
_cell.length_c   1.000
_cell.angle_alpha   90.00
_cell.angle_beta   90.00
_cell.angle_gamma   90.00
#
_symmetry.space_group_name_H-M   'P 1'
#
loop_
_entity.id
_entity.type
_entity.pdbx_description
1 polymer ?
#
loop_
_entity_poly.entity_id
_entity_poly.type
_entity_poly.pdbx_seq_one_letter_code
_entity_poly.pdbx_strand_id
1 'polypeptide(L)'
;MTMSRFRVFVGVLTFWCLFIRPAATSELSCEQAWGANPISSSCKATVSAVEGRPPRAMIEPQGNGQCRITVTCRNAYGGGTPNEVEGVSVIEVKSLHICNGILQRESCGDLFRP
;
A
#
# COMPACT_ATOMS: atom_id res chain seq x y z
N MET A 1 4.00 58.41 51.29
CA MET A 1 3.26 58.98 50.13
C MET A 1 4.20 58.90 48.93
N THR A 2 3.96 58.22 47.82
CA THR A 2 2.79 57.52 47.28
C THR A 2 3.33 56.62 46.15
N MET A 3 2.70 55.47 45.95
CA MET A 3 2.86 54.52 44.84
C MET A 3 3.20 55.15 43.47
N SER A 4 4.08 54.50 42.69
CA SER A 4 3.68 54.04 41.36
C SER A 4 4.55 52.87 40.89
N ARG A 5 3.89 51.77 40.54
CA ARG A 5 4.46 50.53 40.02
C ARG A 5 4.60 50.67 38.51
N PHE A 6 5.79 50.43 37.95
CA PHE A 6 5.92 50.05 36.55
C PHE A 6 6.39 48.59 36.48
N ARG A 7 5.41 47.69 36.41
CA ARG A 7 5.54 46.35 35.81
C ARG A 7 5.08 46.44 34.35
N VAL A 8 5.40 45.41 33.56
CA VAL A 8 5.08 45.15 32.13
C VAL A 8 6.32 45.48 31.28
N PHE A 9 7.02 44.52 30.65
CA PHE A 9 6.61 43.49 29.69
C PHE A 9 7.36 42.17 30.01
N VAL A 10 6.72 41.00 30.25
CA VAL A 10 6.12 40.09 29.26
C VAL A 10 7.06 39.90 28.07
N GLY A 11 7.77 38.81 27.85
CA GLY A 11 7.48 37.42 28.16
C GLY A 11 7.89 36.62 26.92
N VAL A 12 8.87 35.71 27.10
CA VAL A 12 9.03 34.46 26.34
C VAL A 12 9.12 34.59 24.80
N LEU A 13 10.33 34.85 24.30
CA LEU A 13 10.73 34.69 22.89
C LEU A 13 11.65 33.45 22.73
N THR A 14 11.27 32.32 23.29
CA THR A 14 12.04 31.06 23.19
C THR A 14 11.13 29.85 22.98
N PHE A 15 10.26 29.90 21.98
CA PHE A 15 9.45 28.75 21.59
C PHE A 15 9.25 28.67 20.08
N TRP A 16 10.36 28.59 19.33
CA TRP A 16 10.32 28.30 17.90
C TRP A 16 11.47 27.39 17.46
N CYS A 17 11.80 26.43 18.33
CA CYS A 17 12.59 25.26 17.95
C CYS A 17 11.70 24.03 18.10
N LEU A 18 11.62 23.24 17.02
CA LEU A 18 11.30 21.80 17.02
C LEU A 18 9.81 21.37 17.04
N PHE A 19 8.98 21.95 16.18
CA PHE A 19 7.85 21.20 15.60
C PHE A 19 8.07 20.93 14.11
N ILE A 20 9.28 20.50 13.73
CA ILE A 20 9.42 19.63 12.56
C ILE A 20 8.98 18.25 13.07
N ARG A 21 7.67 18.02 13.10
CA ARG A 21 7.18 16.64 13.03
C ARG A 21 7.77 16.13 11.73
N PRO A 22 8.63 15.09 11.71
CA PRO A 22 8.76 14.34 10.48
C PRO A 22 7.31 13.95 10.17
N ALA A 23 6.80 14.41 9.04
CA ALA A 23 5.62 13.78 8.48
C ALA A 23 6.01 12.31 8.49
N ALA A 24 5.39 11.52 9.38
CA ALA A 24 5.33 10.11 9.17
C ALA A 24 4.73 10.04 7.78
N THR A 25 5.57 9.81 6.78
CA THR A 25 5.13 9.32 5.49
C THR A 25 4.34 8.11 5.90
N SER A 26 3.01 8.27 5.91
CA SER A 26 2.09 7.16 6.06
C SER A 26 2.38 6.30 4.84
N GLU A 27 3.41 5.45 4.95
CA GLU A 27 3.78 4.51 3.93
C GLU A 27 2.52 3.69 3.72
N LEU A 28 1.93 3.89 2.54
CA LEU A 28 0.68 3.26 2.16
C LEU A 28 0.86 1.76 2.38
N SER A 29 0.03 1.12 3.21
CA SER A 29 0.25 -0.30 3.47
C SER A 29 0.05 -1.11 2.18
N CYS A 30 0.67 -2.29 2.07
CA CYS A 30 0.45 -3.16 0.91
C CYS A 30 -1.05 -3.44 0.66
N GLU A 31 -1.82 -3.60 1.73
CA GLU A 31 -3.27 -3.79 1.67
C GLU A 31 -3.99 -2.55 1.14
N GLN A 32 -3.60 -1.35 1.59
CA GLN A 32 -4.15 -0.08 1.08
C GLN A 32 -3.77 0.14 -0.38
N ALA A 33 -2.53 -0.22 -0.78
CA ALA A 33 -2.07 -0.12 -2.16
C ALA A 33 -2.87 -1.04 -3.08
N TRP A 34 -3.10 -2.27 -2.63
CA TRP A 34 -3.91 -3.24 -3.34
C TRP A 34 -5.37 -2.82 -3.43
N GLY A 35 -5.99 -2.41 -2.32
CA GLY A 35 -7.38 -1.95 -2.30
C GLY A 35 -7.62 -0.70 -3.15
N ALA A 36 -6.59 0.12 -3.35
CA ALA A 36 -6.63 1.27 -4.26
C ALA A 36 -6.44 0.89 -5.74
N ASN A 37 -5.94 -0.31 -6.06
CA ASN A 37 -5.79 -0.75 -7.44
C ASN A 37 -7.17 -1.20 -7.98
N PRO A 38 -7.68 -0.63 -9.10
CA PRO A 38 -8.95 -1.01 -9.71
C PRO A 38 -9.12 -2.51 -9.99
N ILE A 39 -8.00 -3.20 -10.27
CA ILE A 39 -8.02 -4.63 -10.60
C ILE A 39 -8.36 -5.52 -9.39
N SER A 40 -8.20 -5.02 -8.16
CA SER A 40 -8.39 -5.79 -6.93
C SER A 40 -9.78 -6.43 -6.85
N SER A 41 -10.80 -5.72 -7.36
CA SER A 41 -12.19 -6.19 -7.45
C SER A 41 -12.38 -7.44 -8.33
N SER A 42 -11.46 -7.67 -9.27
CA SER A 42 -11.48 -8.83 -10.18
C SER A 42 -10.71 -10.03 -9.63
N CYS A 43 -10.10 -9.90 -8.44
CA CYS A 43 -9.30 -10.91 -7.80
C CYS A 43 -9.86 -11.29 -6.43
N LYS A 44 -9.59 -12.52 -6.01
CA LYS A 44 -9.93 -13.05 -4.68
C LYS A 44 -8.73 -13.76 -4.08
N ALA A 45 -8.75 -14.00 -2.77
CA ALA A 45 -7.73 -14.82 -2.13
C ALA A 45 -7.66 -16.21 -2.80
N THR A 46 -6.45 -16.69 -3.05
CA THR A 46 -6.24 -18.05 -3.57
C THR A 46 -6.59 -19.05 -2.47
N VAL A 47 -7.68 -19.78 -2.67
CA VAL A 47 -8.08 -20.88 -1.79
C VAL A 47 -7.31 -22.11 -2.22
N SER A 48 -6.36 -22.56 -1.40
CA SER A 48 -5.71 -23.84 -1.61
C SER A 48 -6.62 -24.94 -1.09
N ALA A 49 -6.93 -25.92 -1.93
CA ALA A 49 -7.65 -27.13 -1.53
C ALA A 49 -6.78 -28.11 -0.72
N VAL A 50 -5.55 -27.72 -0.37
CA VAL A 50 -4.68 -28.51 0.51
C VAL A 50 -5.27 -28.47 1.92
N GLU A 51 -5.94 -29.57 2.25
CA GLU A 51 -6.68 -29.82 3.47
C GLU A 51 -5.85 -29.44 4.72
N GLY A 52 -6.39 -28.52 5.53
CA GLY A 52 -5.84 -28.18 6.85
C GLY A 52 -4.97 -26.93 6.96
N ARG A 53 -4.69 -26.19 5.87
CA ARG A 53 -4.03 -24.87 5.97
C ARG A 53 -5.06 -23.74 5.88
N PRO A 54 -5.01 -22.74 6.78
CA PRO A 54 -5.83 -21.55 6.63
C PRO A 54 -5.50 -20.87 5.29
N PRO A 55 -6.49 -20.22 4.65
CA PRO A 55 -6.23 -19.47 3.42
C PRO A 55 -5.12 -18.45 3.69
N ARG A 56 -4.11 -18.42 2.82
CA ARG A 56 -3.02 -17.43 2.91
C ARG A 56 -3.61 -16.03 2.76
N ALA A 57 -2.99 -15.05 3.43
CA ALA A 57 -3.37 -13.66 3.24
C ALA A 57 -3.17 -13.30 1.76
N MET A 58 -4.16 -12.60 1.20
CA MET A 58 -4.14 -12.22 -0.21
C MET A 58 -2.97 -11.29 -0.52
N ILE A 59 -2.62 -10.44 0.44
CA ILE A 59 -1.54 -9.47 0.39
C ILE A 59 -0.73 -9.59 1.68
N GLU A 60 0.56 -9.84 1.55
CA GLU A 60 1.50 -9.99 2.67
C GLU A 60 2.57 -8.91 2.56
N PRO A 61 2.74 -8.02 3.57
CA PRO A 61 3.87 -7.12 3.59
C PRO A 61 5.18 -7.91 3.74
N GLN A 62 6.17 -7.51 2.97
CA GLN A 62 7.55 -7.99 3.03
C GLN A 62 8.43 -6.90 3.63
N GLY A 63 9.67 -7.25 3.99
CA GLY A 63 10.65 -6.25 4.42
C GLY A 63 10.91 -5.19 3.34
N ASN A 64 11.39 -4.02 3.75
CA ASN A 64 11.81 -2.93 2.84
C ASN A 64 10.69 -2.34 1.96
N GLY A 65 9.44 -2.30 2.45
CA GLY A 65 8.32 -1.70 1.70
C GLY A 65 7.89 -2.50 0.47
N GLN A 66 8.21 -3.80 0.46
CA GLN A 66 7.78 -4.73 -0.57
C GLN A 66 6.51 -5.45 -0.15
N CYS A 67 5.81 -6.00 -1.14
CA CYS A 67 4.57 -6.71 -0.99
C CYS A 67 4.66 -8.05 -1.74
N ARG A 68 4.06 -9.06 -1.14
CA ARG A 68 3.75 -10.34 -1.77
C ARG A 68 2.25 -10.42 -1.97
N ILE A 69 1.84 -10.80 -3.18
CA ILE A 69 0.44 -10.83 -3.60
C ILE A 69 0.13 -12.24 -4.08
N THR A 70 -0.83 -12.88 -3.42
CA THR A 70 -1.30 -14.23 -3.77
C THR A 70 -2.81 -14.17 -4.02
N VAL A 71 -3.20 -14.14 -5.29
CA VAL A 71 -4.58 -13.89 -5.72
C VAL A 71 -5.01 -14.82 -6.83
N THR A 72 -6.30 -15.13 -6.88
CA THR A 72 -6.94 -15.75 -8.04
C THR A 72 -7.75 -14.68 -8.76
N CYS A 73 -7.39 -14.35 -9.99
CA CYS A 73 -8.03 -13.28 -10.76
C CYS A 73 -8.92 -13.83 -11.87
N ARG A 74 -10.03 -13.15 -12.14
CA ARG A 74 -11.01 -13.57 -13.15
C ARG A 74 -10.39 -13.54 -14.55
N ASN A 75 -10.58 -14.61 -15.31
CA ASN A 75 -10.21 -14.68 -16.72
C ASN A 75 -11.43 -14.47 -17.65
N ALA A 76 -11.18 -14.34 -18.95
CA ALA A 76 -12.23 -14.08 -19.94
C ALA A 76 -13.28 -15.21 -20.05
N TYR A 77 -12.95 -16.41 -19.57
CA TYR A 77 -13.80 -17.60 -19.64
C TYR A 77 -14.64 -17.81 -18.37
N GLY A 78 -14.69 -16.83 -17.48
CA GLY A 78 -15.44 -16.90 -16.22
C GLY A 78 -14.76 -17.71 -15.11
N GLY A 79 -13.61 -18.31 -15.39
CA GLY A 79 -12.76 -18.99 -14.42
C GLY A 79 -11.87 -18.03 -13.63
N GLY A 80 -11.08 -18.59 -12.72
CA GLY A 80 -10.07 -17.86 -11.96
C GLY A 80 -8.68 -18.45 -12.21
N THR A 81 -7.69 -17.61 -12.48
CA THR A 81 -6.29 -18.03 -12.62
C THR A 81 -5.52 -17.66 -11.35
N PRO A 82 -4.84 -18.60 -10.68
CA PRO A 82 -3.97 -18.31 -9.55
C PRO A 82 -2.75 -17.51 -9.98
N ASN A 83 -2.39 -16.50 -9.20
CA ASN A 83 -1.21 -15.66 -9.39
C ASN A 83 -0.48 -15.51 -8.06
N GLU A 84 0.83 -15.51 -8.14
CA GLU A 84 1.73 -15.24 -7.04
C GLU A 84 2.81 -14.28 -7.55
N VAL A 85 2.91 -13.12 -6.92
CA VAL A 85 3.93 -12.11 -7.25
C VAL A 85 4.59 -11.66 -5.97
N GLU A 86 5.92 -11.73 -5.93
CA GLU A 86 6.75 -11.37 -4.78
C GLU A 86 7.60 -10.13 -5.08
N GLY A 87 8.07 -9.46 -4.02
CA GLY A 87 9.01 -8.35 -4.13
C GLY A 87 8.50 -7.16 -4.94
N VAL A 88 7.19 -6.91 -4.95
CA VAL A 88 6.59 -5.74 -5.62
C VAL A 88 6.60 -4.59 -4.63
N SER A 89 7.15 -3.44 -4.99
CA SER A 89 7.08 -2.29 -4.09
C SER A 89 5.62 -1.82 -3.90
N VAL A 90 5.30 -1.26 -2.74
CA VAL A 90 3.98 -0.65 -2.46
C VAL A 90 3.51 0.28 -3.59
N ILE A 91 4.43 1.00 -4.22
CA ILE A 91 4.14 1.95 -5.31
C ILE A 91 3.75 1.21 -6.59
N GLU A 92 4.47 0.12 -6.92
CA GLU A 92 4.20 -0.72 -8.09
C GLU A 92 2.90 -1.52 -7.95
N VAL A 93 2.43 -1.81 -6.73
CA VAL A 93 1.15 -2.53 -6.52
C VAL A 93 -0.01 -1.84 -7.24
N LYS A 94 -0.03 -0.50 -7.28
CA LYS A 94 -1.06 0.28 -8.00
C LYS A 94 -0.96 0.19 -9.52
N SER A 95 0.21 -0.16 -10.02
CA SER A 95 0.51 -0.27 -11.45
C SER A 95 0.40 -1.71 -11.97
N LEU A 96 -0.01 -2.66 -11.11
CA LEU A 96 -0.29 -4.01 -11.56
C LEU A 96 -1.51 -4.03 -12.47
N HIS A 97 -1.46 -4.92 -13.45
CA HIS A 97 -2.50 -5.16 -14.44
C HIS A 97 -2.95 -6.62 -14.41
N ILE A 98 -4.20 -6.89 -14.81
CA ILE A 98 -4.69 -8.25 -15.05
C ILE A 98 -4.86 -8.45 -16.55
N CYS A 99 -4.09 -9.38 -17.10
CA CYS A 99 -4.11 -9.76 -18.50
C CYS A 99 -4.67 -11.16 -18.64
N ASN A 100 -5.95 -11.25 -19.00
CA ASN A 100 -6.70 -12.52 -19.09
C ASN A 100 -6.57 -13.42 -17.84
N GLY A 101 -6.72 -12.82 -16.66
CA GLY A 101 -6.59 -13.50 -15.37
C GLY A 101 -5.15 -13.62 -14.85
N ILE A 102 -4.13 -13.21 -15.61
CA ILE A 102 -2.73 -13.19 -15.17
C ILE A 102 -2.36 -11.83 -14.61
N LEU A 103 -1.81 -11.79 -13.40
CA LEU A 103 -1.32 -10.57 -12.77
C LEU A 103 0.05 -10.19 -13.34
N GLN A 104 0.22 -8.96 -13.79
CA GLN A 104 1.43 -8.49 -14.45
C GLN A 104 1.84 -7.10 -14.00
N ARG A 105 3.14 -6.80 -14.08
CA ARG A 105 3.71 -5.47 -13.81
C ARG A 105 3.63 -4.55 -15.02
N GLU A 106 3.70 -5.12 -16.22
CA GLU A 106 3.59 -4.38 -17.48
C GLU A 106 2.15 -4.34 -17.95
N SER A 107 1.83 -3.37 -18.81
CA SER A 107 0.51 -3.30 -19.40
C SER A 107 0.29 -4.50 -20.34
N CYS A 108 -0.96 -4.95 -20.49
CA CYS A 108 -1.27 -6.13 -21.30
C CYS A 108 -0.91 -6.00 -22.79
N GLY A 109 -0.63 -4.79 -23.27
CA GLY A 109 -0.18 -4.52 -24.64
C GLY A 109 1.34 -4.47 -24.80
N ASP A 110 2.10 -4.30 -23.72
CA ASP A 110 3.56 -4.17 -23.78
C ASP A 110 4.29 -5.52 -23.93
N LEU A 111 3.64 -6.63 -23.54
CA LEU A 111 4.18 -8.00 -23.73
C LEU A 111 4.36 -8.44 -25.18
N PHE A 112 3.74 -7.71 -26.12
CA PHE A 112 3.81 -8.00 -27.55
C PHE A 112 4.67 -6.97 -28.30
N ARG A 113 5.40 -6.09 -27.59
CA ARG A 113 6.41 -5.23 -28.22
C ARG A 113 7.65 -6.08 -28.56
N PRO A 114 8.06 -6.12 -29.85
CA PRO A 114 9.22 -6.87 -30.31
C PRO A 114 10.55 -6.29 -29.81
#